data_AF-A0A3N1CMJ5-F1
#
_entry.id   AF-A0A3N1CMJ5-F1
#
_cell.length_a   1.000
_cell.length_b   1.000
_cell.length_c   1.000
_cell.angle_alpha   90.00
_cell.angle_beta   90.00
_cell.angle_gamma   90.00
#
_symmetry.space_group_name_H-M   'P 1'
#
loop_
_entity.id
_entity.type
_entity.pdbx_description
1 polymer ?
#
loop_
_entity_poly.entity_id
_entity_poly.type
_entity_poly.pdbx_seq_one_letter_code
_entity_poly.pdbx_strand_id
1 'polypeptide(L)'
;MNLTQAEAARRAGTKLAERRWRQLEEGKERAPDKTLAHMAAVVGVSPEDLIAVDRLEAAETLRRILALRIAEEPPPAAAPIDFPEGVKGDPFFEWIWRFDGVPEAERQMAIHGVRLFRNPPGSSAGYSQSDRRRA
;
A
#
# COMPACT_ATOMS: atom_id res chain seq x y z
N MET A 1 8.50 -14.53 13.69
CA MET A 1 7.64 -14.56 14.89
C MET A 1 6.58 -15.62 14.68
N ASN A 2 6.53 -16.67 15.49
CA ASN A 2 5.52 -17.73 15.39
C ASN A 2 4.18 -17.18 15.87
N LEU A 3 3.22 -17.00 14.96
CA LEU A 3 1.83 -16.70 15.31
C LEU A 3 1.27 -17.90 16.10
N THR A 4 0.70 -17.64 17.27
CA THR A 4 -0.02 -18.69 18.03
C THR A 4 -1.31 -19.03 17.27
N GLN A 5 -1.71 -20.30 17.29
CA GLN A 5 -2.87 -20.79 16.52
C GLN A 5 -4.18 -20.06 16.88
N ALA A 6 -4.35 -19.68 18.15
CA ALA A 6 -5.45 -18.83 18.60
C ALA A 6 -5.46 -17.43 17.94
N GLU A 7 -4.30 -16.82 17.75
CA GLU A 7 -4.15 -15.53 17.09
C GLU A 7 -4.41 -15.65 15.57
N ALA A 8 -3.99 -16.77 14.97
CA ALA A 8 -4.27 -17.09 13.57
C ALA A 8 -5.79 -17.27 13.32
N ALA A 9 -6.48 -18.06 14.15
CA ALA A 9 -7.93 -18.25 14.04
C ALA A 9 -8.70 -16.95 14.22
N ARG A 10 -8.27 -16.09 15.16
CA ARG A 10 -8.87 -14.76 15.36
C ARG A 10 -8.69 -13.87 14.12
N ARG A 11 -7.48 -13.82 13.55
CA ARG A 11 -7.16 -13.02 12.34
C ARG A 11 -7.84 -13.53 11.07
N ALA A 12 -8.18 -14.82 11.01
CA ALA A 12 -8.93 -15.40 9.92
C ALA A 12 -10.40 -14.92 9.91
N GLY A 13 -10.90 -14.30 10.99
CA GLY A 13 -12.29 -13.83 11.09
C GLY A 13 -13.34 -14.95 11.08
N THR A 14 -12.91 -16.20 10.90
CA THR A 14 -13.75 -17.38 10.99
C THR A 14 -13.95 -17.70 12.47
N LYS A 15 -15.19 -17.94 12.91
CA LYS A 15 -15.53 -18.54 14.21
C LYS A 15 -15.06 -20.01 14.30
N LEU A 16 -13.85 -20.30 13.84
CA LEU A 16 -13.26 -21.63 13.84
C LEU A 16 -12.66 -21.87 15.22
N ALA A 17 -13.07 -22.95 15.88
CA ALA A 17 -12.42 -23.39 17.11
C ALA A 17 -10.97 -23.81 16.81
N GLU A 18 -10.04 -23.48 17.71
CA GLU A 18 -8.60 -23.80 17.60
C GLU A 18 -8.34 -25.29 17.31
N ARG A 19 -9.09 -26.17 17.98
CA ARG A 19 -9.03 -27.62 17.74
C ARG A 19 -9.31 -27.99 16.28
N ARG A 20 -10.26 -27.31 15.64
CA ARG A 20 -10.65 -27.56 14.25
C ARG A 20 -9.59 -27.01 13.29
N TRP A 21 -9.01 -25.86 13.59
CA TRP A 21 -7.86 -25.35 12.83
C TRP A 21 -6.73 -26.36 12.77
N ARG A 22 -6.36 -26.94 13.92
CA ARG A 22 -5.32 -27.97 14.00
C ARG A 22 -5.66 -29.23 13.20
N GLN A 23 -6.91 -29.68 13.22
CA GLN A 23 -7.34 -30.85 12.44
C GLN A 23 -7.25 -30.60 10.93
N LEU A 24 -7.47 -29.37 10.49
CA LEU A 24 -7.32 -28.96 9.09
C LEU A 24 -5.85 -28.84 8.68
N GLU A 25 -4.99 -28.27 9.55
CA GLU A 25 -3.53 -28.21 9.31
C GLU A 25 -2.90 -29.61 9.25
N GLU A 26 -3.32 -30.53 10.12
CA GLU A 26 -2.85 -31.92 10.15
C GLU A 26 -3.42 -32.78 8.98
N GLY A 27 -4.25 -32.20 8.11
CA GLY A 27 -4.86 -32.90 6.97
C GLY A 27 -5.88 -33.97 7.35
N LYS A 28 -6.32 -34.00 8.61
CA LYS A 28 -7.29 -35.00 9.13
C LYS A 28 -8.71 -34.75 8.65
N GLU A 29 -9.02 -33.52 8.26
CA GLU A 29 -10.34 -33.12 7.74
C GLU A 29 -10.14 -32.20 6.52
N ARG A 30 -10.98 -32.36 5.49
CA ARG A 30 -10.97 -31.47 4.33
C ARG A 30 -11.75 -30.20 4.67
N ALA A 31 -11.06 -29.06 4.75
CA ALA A 31 -11.69 -27.77 5.00
C ALA A 31 -12.67 -27.40 3.87
N PRO A 32 -13.77 -26.68 4.16
CA PRO A 32 -14.53 -25.94 3.14
C PRO A 32 -13.66 -24.87 2.48
N ASP A 33 -13.88 -24.57 1.19
CA ASP A 33 -13.03 -23.65 0.41
C ASP A 33 -12.95 -22.24 1.00
N LYS A 34 -14.08 -21.72 1.49
CA LYS A 34 -14.12 -20.42 2.17
C LYS A 34 -13.24 -20.42 3.43
N THR A 35 -13.30 -21.47 4.23
CA THR A 35 -12.46 -21.60 5.43
C THR A 35 -11.00 -21.71 5.04
N LEU A 36 -10.68 -22.53 4.05
CA LEU A 36 -9.32 -22.72 3.55
C LEU A 36 -8.71 -21.40 3.05
N ALA A 37 -9.47 -20.59 2.33
CA ALA A 37 -9.02 -19.28 1.86
C ALA A 37 -8.68 -18.31 3.01
N HIS A 38 -9.52 -18.26 4.06
CA HIS A 38 -9.22 -17.41 5.22
C HIS A 38 -8.01 -17.93 6.02
N MET A 39 -7.84 -19.25 6.12
CA MET A 39 -6.65 -19.86 6.73
C MET A 39 -5.39 -19.51 5.93
N ALA A 40 -5.44 -19.67 4.60
CA ALA A 40 -4.35 -19.35 3.69
C ALA A 40 -3.92 -17.87 3.80
N ALA A 41 -4.89 -16.95 3.89
CA ALA A 41 -4.62 -15.52 4.07
C ALA A 41 -3.93 -15.17 5.40
N VAL A 42 -4.03 -16.03 6.41
CA VAL A 42 -3.39 -15.85 7.71
C VAL A 42 -2.00 -16.48 7.75
N VAL A 43 -1.86 -17.68 7.18
CA VAL A 43 -0.59 -18.42 7.12
C VAL A 43 0.36 -17.82 6.08
N GLY A 44 -0.16 -17.04 5.12
CA GLY A 44 0.63 -16.44 4.04
C GLY A 44 0.83 -17.37 2.84
N VAL A 45 -0.10 -18.30 2.63
CA VAL A 45 -0.11 -19.19 1.46
C VAL A 45 -0.62 -18.42 0.25
N SER A 46 -0.03 -18.66 -0.93
CA SER A 46 -0.44 -17.98 -2.15
C SER A 46 -1.69 -18.63 -2.79
N PRO A 47 -2.50 -17.87 -3.56
CA PRO A 47 -3.55 -18.46 -4.39
C PRO A 47 -3.04 -19.55 -5.33
N GLU A 48 -1.81 -19.40 -5.83
CA GLU A 48 -1.17 -20.31 -6.77
C GLU A 48 -0.89 -21.68 -6.13
N ASP A 49 -0.49 -21.69 -4.85
CA ASP A 49 -0.33 -22.94 -4.07
C ASP A 49 -1.66 -23.68 -3.91
N LEU A 50 -2.77 -22.96 -3.75
CA LEU A 50 -4.12 -23.55 -3.68
C LEU A 50 -4.57 -24.12 -5.03
N ILE A 51 -4.21 -23.48 -6.14
CA ILE A 51 -4.48 -23.99 -7.49
C ILE A 51 -3.69 -25.28 -7.74
N ALA A 52 -2.44 -25.35 -7.29
CA ALA A 52 -1.58 -26.53 -7.45
C ALA A 52 -2.15 -27.80 -6.78
N VAL A 53 -2.99 -27.63 -5.76
CA VAL A 53 -3.70 -28.72 -5.06
C VAL A 53 -5.18 -28.84 -5.46
N ASP A 54 -5.55 -28.31 -6.62
CA ASP A 54 -6.91 -28.37 -7.19
C ASP A 54 -7.99 -27.73 -6.30
N ARG A 55 -7.66 -26.60 -5.65
CA ARG A 55 -8.58 -25.82 -4.81
C ARG A 55 -8.87 -24.45 -5.43
N LEU A 56 -9.37 -24.47 -6.67
CA LEU A 56 -9.65 -23.27 -7.48
C LEU A 56 -10.56 -22.25 -6.77
N GLU A 57 -11.70 -22.70 -6.22
CA GLU A 57 -12.65 -21.84 -5.51
C GLU A 57 -12.05 -21.17 -4.25
N ALA A 58 -11.16 -21.89 -3.55
CA ALA A 58 -10.44 -21.35 -2.41
C ALA A 58 -9.43 -20.29 -2.85
N ALA A 59 -8.74 -20.52 -3.97
CA ALA A 59 -7.80 -19.56 -4.55
C ALA A 59 -8.50 -18.26 -4.99
N GLU A 60 -9.66 -18.35 -5.64
CA GLU A 60 -10.45 -17.16 -6.01
C GLU A 60 -10.91 -16.38 -4.77
N THR A 61 -11.39 -17.10 -3.77
CA THR A 61 -11.80 -16.48 -2.50
C THR A 61 -10.62 -15.79 -1.82
N LEU A 62 -9.44 -16.42 -1.83
CA LEU A 62 -8.21 -15.84 -1.27
C LEU A 62 -7.80 -14.56 -2.01
N ARG A 63 -7.86 -14.53 -3.34
CA ARG A 63 -7.58 -13.32 -4.13
C ARG A 63 -8.48 -12.14 -3.72
N ARG A 64 -9.77 -12.40 -3.51
CA ARG A 64 -10.71 -11.37 -3.03
C ARG A 64 -10.35 -10.86 -1.64
N ILE A 65 -9.98 -11.75 -0.72
CA ILE A 65 -9.55 -11.38 0.64
C ILE A 65 -8.29 -10.50 0.60
N LEU A 66 -7.30 -10.88 -0.21
CA LEU A 66 -6.05 -10.12 -0.35
C LEU A 66 -6.29 -8.74 -0.97
N ALA A 67 -7.14 -8.66 -2.00
CA ALA A 67 -7.50 -7.39 -2.62
C ALA A 67 -8.19 -6.43 -1.64
N LEU A 68 -9.10 -6.93 -0.79
CA LEU A 68 -9.75 -6.14 0.25
C LEU A 68 -8.77 -5.67 1.32
N ARG A 69 -7.80 -6.51 1.71
CA ARG A 69 -6.75 -6.11 2.67
C ARG A 69 -5.85 -5.00 2.15
N ILE A 70 -5.46 -5.05 0.87
CA ILE A 70 -4.67 -3.98 0.24
C ILE A 70 -5.44 -2.65 0.25
N ALA A 71 -6.76 -2.70 0.12
CA ALA A 71 -7.60 -1.50 0.15
C ALA A 71 -7.80 -0.92 1.57
N GLU A 72 -7.72 -1.75 2.62
CA GLU A 72 -7.91 -1.33 4.02
C GLU A 72 -6.61 -0.94 4.73
N GLU A 73 -5.45 -1.38 4.24
CA GLU A 73 -4.17 -0.97 4.81
C GLU A 73 -3.89 0.49 4.44
N PRO A 74 -3.78 1.42 5.41
CA PRO A 74 -3.36 2.77 5.09
C PRO A 74 -1.99 2.67 4.41
N PRO A 75 -1.76 3.40 3.30
CA PRO A 75 -0.48 3.35 2.62
C PRO A 75 0.62 3.57 3.66
N PRO A 76 1.72 2.78 3.63
CA PRO A 76 2.77 2.86 4.62
C PRO A 76 3.12 4.33 4.79
N ALA A 77 3.07 4.83 6.03
CA ALA A 77 3.31 6.24 6.35
C ALA A 77 4.55 6.67 5.57
N ALA A 78 4.34 7.49 4.54
CA ALA A 78 5.37 7.80 3.56
C ALA A 78 6.61 8.23 4.35
N ALA A 79 7.74 7.55 4.12
CA ALA A 79 9.00 7.94 4.73
C ALA A 79 9.16 9.47 4.59
N PRO A 80 9.69 10.19 5.60
CA PRO A 80 9.80 11.65 5.52
C PRO A 80 10.47 12.03 4.21
N ILE A 81 9.70 12.60 3.29
CA ILE A 81 10.20 12.98 1.98
C ILE A 81 10.96 14.28 2.19
N ASP A 82 12.27 14.25 2.01
CA ASP A 82 13.06 15.47 1.98
C ASP A 82 12.77 16.17 0.65
N PHE A 83 12.08 17.31 0.74
CA PHE A 83 11.74 18.11 -0.42
C PHE A 83 12.89 19.07 -0.73
N PRO A 84 13.35 19.15 -1.99
CA PRO A 84 14.37 20.12 -2.38
C PRO A 84 13.92 21.56 -2.12
N GLU A 85 14.91 22.44 -1.98
CA GLU A 85 14.70 23.87 -1.88
C GLU A 85 13.92 24.40 -3.11
N GLY A 86 12.79 25.07 -2.86
CA GLY A 86 11.86 25.53 -3.89
C GLY A 86 10.83 24.50 -4.39
N VAL A 87 10.83 23.27 -3.87
CA VAL A 87 9.71 22.32 -3.96
C VAL A 87 8.87 22.39 -2.70
N LYS A 88 9.56 22.45 -1.54
CA LYS A 88 8.95 22.54 -0.21
C LYS A 88 8.05 23.79 -0.11
N GLY A 89 6.80 23.60 0.30
CA GLY A 89 5.84 24.68 0.51
C GLY A 89 4.97 25.02 -0.71
N ASP A 90 5.20 24.43 -1.89
CA ASP A 90 4.25 24.47 -3.01
C ASP A 90 3.52 23.11 -3.11
N PRO A 91 2.22 23.04 -2.79
CA PRO A 91 1.47 21.78 -2.78
C PRO A 91 1.52 21.02 -4.12
N PHE A 92 1.63 21.75 -5.24
CA PHE A 92 1.70 21.16 -6.56
C PHE A 92 3.08 20.58 -6.87
N PHE A 93 4.16 21.27 -6.48
CA PHE A 93 5.51 20.72 -6.62
C PHE A 93 5.76 19.55 -5.68
N GLU A 94 5.25 19.60 -4.45
CA GLU A 94 5.32 18.46 -3.53
C GLU A 94 4.54 17.25 -4.08
N TRP A 95 3.41 17.48 -4.76
CA TRP A 95 2.66 16.40 -5.42
C TRP A 95 3.46 15.75 -6.56
N ILE A 96 4.11 16.55 -7.41
CA ILE A 96 5.02 16.04 -8.46
C ILE A 96 6.18 15.25 -7.82
N TRP A 97 6.72 15.76 -6.71
CA TRP A 97 7.85 15.13 -6.02
C TRP A 97 7.50 13.78 -5.38
N ARG A 98 6.23 13.57 -5.02
CA ARG A 98 5.71 12.34 -4.42
C ARG A 98 5.47 11.20 -5.42
N PHE A 99 5.58 11.43 -6.73
CA PHE A 99 5.40 10.35 -7.71
C PHE A 99 6.49 9.30 -7.61
N ASP A 100 6.06 8.09 -7.26
CA ASP A 100 6.88 6.90 -7.30
C ASP A 100 7.03 6.39 -8.73
N GLY A 101 8.20 5.84 -9.07
CA GLY A 101 8.52 5.35 -10.43
C GLY A 101 8.96 6.41 -11.45
N VAL A 102 8.99 7.70 -11.09
CA VAL A 102 9.54 8.77 -11.95
C VAL A 102 10.97 9.12 -11.51
N PRO A 103 11.97 9.10 -12.39
CA PRO A 103 13.33 9.53 -12.06
C PRO A 103 13.37 10.97 -11.54
N GLU A 104 14.32 11.27 -10.65
CA GLU A 104 14.45 12.61 -10.06
C GLU A 104 14.60 13.71 -11.13
N ALA A 105 15.40 13.46 -12.16
CA ALA A 105 15.62 14.40 -13.26
C ALA A 105 14.30 14.77 -13.97
N GLU A 106 13.39 13.81 -14.16
CA GLU A 106 12.10 14.05 -14.79
C GLU A 106 11.17 14.85 -13.88
N ARG A 107 11.19 14.58 -12.56
CA ARG A 107 10.46 15.39 -11.57
C ARG A 107 10.95 16.84 -11.58
N GLN A 108 12.27 17.05 -11.62
CA GLN A 108 12.88 18.37 -11.72
C GLN A 108 12.49 19.09 -13.03
N MET A 109 12.48 18.39 -14.17
CA MET A 109 12.05 18.95 -15.45
C MET A 109 10.58 19.38 -15.44
N ALA A 110 9.70 18.56 -14.87
CA ALA A 110 8.28 18.89 -14.73
C ALA A 110 8.08 20.15 -13.87
N ILE A 111 8.78 20.24 -12.73
CA ILE A 111 8.76 21.43 -11.87
C ILE A 111 9.27 22.66 -12.63
N HIS A 112 10.37 22.53 -13.39
CA HIS A 112 10.92 23.62 -14.19
C HIS A 112 9.94 24.10 -15.27
N GLY A 113 9.30 23.18 -16.00
CA GLY A 113 8.28 23.52 -17.00
C GLY A 113 7.09 24.27 -16.41
N VAL A 114 6.61 23.85 -15.23
CA VAL A 114 5.51 24.52 -14.54
C VAL A 114 5.94 25.91 -14.03
N ARG A 115 7.18 26.07 -13.56
CA ARG A 115 7.72 27.39 -13.18
C ARG A 115 7.76 28.33 -14.37
N LEU A 116 8.22 27.87 -15.53
CA LEU A 116 8.23 28.65 -16.77
C LEU A 116 6.82 29.01 -17.24
N PHE A 117 5.85 28.10 -17.09
CA PHE A 117 4.46 28.38 -17.42
C PHE A 117 3.83 29.42 -16.48
N ARG A 118 4.07 29.29 -15.17
CA ARG A 118 3.55 30.23 -14.15
C ARG A 118 4.25 31.58 -14.20
N ASN A 119 5.52 31.62 -14.62
CA ASN A 119 6.31 32.83 -14.71
C ASN A 119 7.11 32.86 -16.03
N PRO A 120 6.47 33.26 -17.14
CA PRO A 120 7.11 33.22 -18.46
C PRO A 120 8.26 34.23 -18.54
N PRO A 121 9.36 33.89 -19.24
CA PRO A 121 10.47 34.82 -19.41
C PRO A 121 9.99 36.08 -20.15
N GLY A 122 10.11 37.23 -19.49
CA GLY A 122 9.57 38.52 -19.96
C GLY A 122 8.38 39.04 -19.14
N SER A 123 7.82 38.25 -18.22
CA SER A 123 6.82 38.72 -17.27
C SER A 123 7.50 39.50 -16.14
N SER A 124 7.42 40.83 -16.19
CA SER A 124 7.91 41.71 -15.13
C SER A 124 6.99 41.70 -13.89
N ALA A 125 6.65 40.52 -13.38
CA ALA A 125 5.98 40.36 -12.10
C ALA A 125 7.06 40.05 -11.05
N GLY A 126 7.55 41.11 -10.42
CA GLY A 126 8.63 41.06 -9.45
C GLY A 126 8.39 40.08 -8.32
N TYR A 127 9.34 39.18 -8.11
CA TYR A 127 9.54 38.53 -6.83
C TYR A 127 10.05 39.60 -5.84
N SER A 128 9.14 40.26 -5.13
CA SER A 128 9.46 40.91 -3.87
C SER A 128 8.75 40.14 -2.76
N GLN A 129 9.40 39.07 -2.31
CA GLN A 129 8.99 38.30 -1.14
C GLN A 129 10.05 38.45 -0.04
N SER A 130 10.37 39.70 0.32
CA SER A 130 11.33 39.99 1.38
C SER A 130 10.97 41.26 2.16
N ASP A 131 9.72 41.48 2.58
CA ASP A 131 9.47 42.48 3.63
C ASP A 131 8.14 42.32 4.38
N ARG A 132 7.99 41.22 5.13
CA ARG A 132 7.04 41.18 6.26
C ARG A 132 7.65 40.48 7.47
N ARG A 133 8.73 41.05 8.01
CA ARG A 133 9.10 40.89 9.43
C ARG A 133 9.93 42.09 9.90
N ARG A 134 9.25 43.13 10.39
CA ARG A 134 9.57 43.94 11.59
C ARG A 134 8.93 45.33 11.51
N ALA A 135 7.90 45.56 12.32
CA ALA A 135 7.90 46.51 13.45
C ALA A 135 6.50 46.51 14.06
#